data_AF-A0A0M8Z4G0-F1
#
_entry.id   AF-A0A0M8Z4G0-F1
#
_cell.length_a   1.000
_cell.length_b   1.000
_cell.length_c   1.000
_cell.angle_alpha   90.00
_cell.angle_beta   90.00
_cell.angle_gamma   90.00
#
_symmetry.space_group_name_H-M   'P 1'
#
loop_
_entity.id
_entity.type
_entity.pdbx_description
1 polymer ?
#
loop_
_entity_poly.entity_id
_entity_poly.type
_entity_poly.pdbx_seq_one_letter_code
_entity_poly.pdbx_strand_id
1 'polypeptide(L)'
;AAVSSFGISGTNAHIILEDAPPVEAPQEAPTVELPVVPWVVSGHSVEALHAQIEQLTSAAEDLPRLDVGVTLASRAALRHRAVSLGAGFE
;
A
#
# COMPACT_ATOMS: atom_id res chain seq x y z
N ALA A 1 -13.26 -8.72 17.01
CA ALA A 1 -12.07 -9.11 17.78
C ALA A 1 -11.95 -8.27 19.06
N ALA A 2 -11.16 -8.69 20.06
CA ALA A 2 -10.91 -7.89 21.25
C ALA A 2 -9.41 -7.91 21.61
N VAL A 3 -8.86 -6.76 21.98
CA VAL A 3 -7.46 -6.59 22.40
C VAL A 3 -7.44 -6.11 23.85
N SER A 4 -6.74 -6.85 24.71
CA SER A 4 -6.52 -6.47 26.11
C SER A 4 -5.05 -6.19 26.36
N SER A 5 -4.76 -5.16 27.14
CA SER A 5 -3.41 -4.82 27.59
C SER A 5 -3.40 -4.58 29.10
N PHE A 6 -2.46 -5.21 29.79
CA PHE A 6 -2.31 -5.15 31.24
C PHE A 6 -0.89 -4.70 31.58
N GLY A 7 -0.74 -3.47 32.05
CA GLY A 7 0.55 -2.89 32.39
C GLY A 7 1.06 -3.39 33.74
N ILE A 8 2.38 -3.54 33.88
CA ILE A 8 3.04 -3.93 35.14
C ILE A 8 2.75 -2.96 36.30
N SER A 9 2.40 -1.70 35.98
CA SER A 9 1.97 -0.68 36.95
C SER A 9 0.52 -0.85 37.44
N GLY A 10 -0.25 -1.76 36.84
CA GLY A 10 -1.69 -1.94 37.11
C GLY A 10 -2.63 -1.16 36.19
N THR A 11 -2.11 -0.41 35.20
CA THR A 11 -2.94 0.29 34.21
C THR A 11 -3.41 -0.68 33.13
N ASN A 12 -4.72 -0.79 32.95
CA ASN A 12 -5.32 -1.73 32.00
C ASN A 12 -6.09 -0.98 30.91
N ALA A 13 -6.08 -1.52 29.69
CA ALA A 13 -6.87 -1.05 28.56
C ALA A 13 -7.49 -2.23 27.81
N HIS A 14 -8.73 -2.06 27.35
CA HIS A 14 -9.47 -3.06 26.58
C HIS A 14 -10.15 -2.39 25.39
N ILE A 15 -9.94 -2.94 24.19
CA ILE A 15 -10.52 -2.44 22.94
C ILE A 15 -11.30 -3.57 22.28
N ILE A 16 -12.55 -3.28 21.92
CA ILE A 16 -13.38 -4.14 21.06
C ILE A 16 -13.25 -3.60 19.63
N LEU A 17 -12.82 -4.46 18.72
CA LEU A 17 -12.72 -4.16 17.28
C LEU A 17 -13.86 -4.90 16.58
N GLU A 18 -14.69 -4.14 15.89
CA GLU A 18 -15.73 -4.68 15.01
C GLU A 18 -15.25 -4.62 13.56
N ASP A 19 -15.81 -5.50 12.73
CA ASP A 19 -15.57 -5.43 11.30
C ASP A 19 -16.21 -4.16 10.73
N ALA A 20 -15.58 -3.57 9.71
CA ALA A 20 -16.19 -2.45 9.03
C ALA A 20 -17.48 -2.92 8.35
N PRO A 21 -18.55 -2.11 8.31
CA PRO A 21 -19.73 -2.48 7.53
C PRO A 21 -19.32 -2.71 6.07
N PRO A 22 -19.95 -3.68 5.37
CA PRO A 22 -19.60 -3.96 3.99
C PRO A 22 -19.82 -2.69 3.15
N VAL A 23 -18.76 -2.26 2.47
CA VAL A 23 -18.85 -1.21 1.46
C VAL A 23 -19.27 -1.91 0.17
N GLU A 24 -20.37 -1.47 -0.43
CA GLU A 24 -20.74 -1.96 -1.77
C GLU A 24 -19.58 -1.70 -2.72
N ALA A 25 -19.15 -2.74 -3.44
CA ALA A 25 -18.16 -2.58 -4.48
C ALA A 25 -18.69 -1.54 -5.48
N PRO A 26 -17.88 -0.51 -5.84
CA PRO A 26 -18.27 0.38 -6.91
C PRO A 26 -18.66 -0.46 -8.13
N GLN A 27 -19.81 -0.15 -8.73
CA GLN A 27 -20.23 -0.78 -9.98
C GLN A 27 -19.06 -0.68 -10.98
N GLU A 28 -18.73 -1.77 -11.67
CA GLU A 28 -17.62 -1.82 -12.64
C GLU A 28 -17.70 -0.62 -13.58
N ALA A 29 -16.87 0.38 -13.32
CA ALA A 29 -16.68 1.49 -14.22
C ALA A 29 -15.91 0.96 -15.43
N PRO A 30 -16.12 1.52 -16.63
CA PRO A 30 -15.35 1.12 -17.80
C PRO A 30 -13.85 1.27 -17.49
N THR A 31 -13.10 0.17 -17.59
CA THR A 31 -11.66 0.16 -17.36
C THR A 31 -10.97 1.06 -18.38
N VAL A 32 -10.33 2.13 -17.89
CA VAL A 32 -9.46 2.96 -18.72
C VAL A 32 -8.10 2.29 -18.79
N GLU A 33 -7.83 1.60 -19.90
CA GLU A 33 -6.49 1.06 -20.17
C GLU A 33 -5.58 2.19 -20.64
N LEU A 34 -4.65 2.57 -19.78
CA LEU A 34 -3.57 3.49 -20.15
C LEU A 34 -2.42 2.70 -20.78
N PRO A 35 -1.78 3.23 -21.84
CA PRO A 35 -0.66 2.54 -22.50
C PRO A 35 0.54 2.35 -21.56
N VAL A 36 0.70 3.25 -20.58
CA VAL A 36 1.73 3.20 -19.54
C VAL A 36 1.13 3.72 -18.23
N VAL A 37 1.36 3.00 -17.14
CA VAL A 37 1.05 3.44 -15.77
C VAL A 37 2.36 3.51 -14.97
N PRO A 38 2.89 4.72 -14.70
CA PRO A 38 4.10 4.86 -13.90
C PRO A 38 3.88 4.44 -12.45
N TRP A 39 4.74 3.55 -11.94
CA TRP A 39 4.78 3.22 -10.52
C TRP A 39 5.95 3.95 -9.87
N VAL A 40 5.63 4.95 -9.06
CA VAL A 40 6.62 5.77 -8.34
C VAL A 40 6.90 5.16 -6.97
N VAL A 41 8.18 4.96 -6.63
CA VAL A 41 8.58 4.45 -5.32
C VAL A 41 9.66 5.35 -4.74
N SER A 42 9.62 5.56 -3.43
CA SER A 42 10.64 6.36 -2.75
C SER A 42 11.03 5.81 -1.38
N GLY A 43 12.26 6.11 -0.96
CA GLY A 43 12.84 5.65 0.30
C GLY A 43 13.69 6.71 1.01
N HIS A 44 13.79 6.57 2.33
CA HIS A 44 14.70 7.34 3.19
C HIS A 44 16.10 6.70 3.27
N SER A 45 16.47 5.84 2.34
CA SER A 45 17.86 5.42 2.01
C SER A 45 17.79 4.65 0.69
N VAL A 46 18.95 4.27 0.13
CA VAL A 46 18.97 3.41 -1.06
C VAL A 46 18.43 2.02 -0.70
N GLU A 47 18.85 1.48 0.45
CA GLU A 47 18.41 0.18 0.96
C GLU A 47 16.90 0.17 1.22
N ALA A 48 16.36 1.24 1.79
CA ALA A 48 14.94 1.39 2.01
C ALA A 48 14.15 1.50 0.69
N LEU A 49 14.71 2.15 -0.34
CA LEU A 49 14.08 2.18 -1.66
C LEU A 49 14.03 0.76 -2.27
N HIS A 50 15.12 0.00 -2.19
CA HIS A 50 15.16 -1.38 -2.68
C HIS A 50 14.16 -2.28 -1.93
N ALA A 51 14.12 -2.19 -0.60
CA ALA A 51 13.15 -2.95 0.19
C ALA A 51 11.69 -2.63 -0.18
N GLN A 52 11.37 -1.37 -0.45
CA GLN A 52 10.04 -0.97 -0.91
C GLN A 52 9.71 -1.54 -2.30
N ILE A 53 10.70 -1.57 -3.20
CA ILE A 53 10.56 -2.18 -4.53
C ILE A 53 10.27 -3.69 -4.40
N GLU A 54 11.05 -4.41 -3.60
CA GLU A 54 10.87 -5.86 -3.39
C GLU A 54 9.49 -6.18 -2.81
N GLN A 55 9.06 -5.43 -1.79
CA GLN A 55 7.73 -5.59 -1.20
C GLN A 55 6.62 -5.32 -2.21
N LEU A 56 6.76 -4.26 -3.01
CA LEU A 56 5.77 -3.91 -4.03
C LEU A 56 5.65 -5.00 -5.09
N THR A 57 6.79 -5.52 -5.58
CA THR A 57 6.81 -6.61 -6.56
C THR A 57 6.10 -7.86 -6.03
N SER A 58 6.30 -8.22 -4.75
CA SER A 58 5.60 -9.38 -4.15
C SER A 58 4.11 -9.18 -3.89
N ALA A 59 3.67 -7.95 -3.60
CA ALA A 59 2.33 -7.69 -3.11
C ALA A 59 1.34 -7.28 -4.22
N ALA A 60 1.85 -6.84 -5.37
CA ALA A 60 1.04 -6.26 -6.44
C ALA A 60 0.79 -7.18 -7.64
N GLU A 61 1.19 -8.47 -7.56
CA GLU A 61 1.06 -9.42 -8.68
C GLU A 61 -0.37 -9.52 -9.22
N ASP A 62 -1.37 -9.53 -8.34
CA ASP A 62 -2.79 -9.67 -8.70
C ASP A 62 -3.60 -8.35 -8.61
N LEU A 63 -2.94 -7.20 -8.48
CA LEU A 63 -3.61 -5.91 -8.29
C LEU A 63 -3.77 -5.11 -9.60
N PRO A 64 -4.88 -4.37 -9.78
CA PRO A 64 -5.04 -3.46 -10.92
C PRO A 64 -3.93 -2.41 -10.96
N ARG A 65 -3.24 -2.32 -12.09
CA ARG A 65 -2.04 -1.48 -12.20
C ARG A 65 -2.29 0.00 -11.97
N LEU A 66 -3.44 0.49 -12.44
CA LEU A 66 -3.84 1.88 -12.29
C LEU A 66 -4.04 2.24 -10.81
N ASP A 67 -4.73 1.38 -10.06
CA ASP A 67 -5.01 1.61 -8.64
C ASP A 67 -3.72 1.60 -7.82
N VAL A 68 -2.79 0.70 -8.14
CA VAL A 68 -1.45 0.69 -7.54
C VAL A 68 -0.72 1.99 -7.87
N GLY A 69 -0.70 2.41 -9.14
CA GLY A 69 -0.04 3.64 -9.59
C GLY A 69 -0.58 4.90 -8.89
N VAL A 70 -1.91 5.04 -8.81
CA VAL A 70 -2.58 6.15 -8.11
C VAL A 70 -2.26 6.13 -6.62
N THR A 71 -2.32 4.96 -6.00
CA THR A 71 -1.98 4.80 -4.57
C THR A 71 -0.53 5.21 -4.30
N LEU A 72 0.41 4.75 -5.13
CA LEU A 72 1.82 5.10 -5.02
C LEU A 72 2.08 6.59 -5.22
N ALA A 73 1.38 7.24 -6.16
CA ALA A 73 1.48 8.68 -6.39
C ALA A 73 1.03 9.52 -5.18
N SER A 74 0.17 8.97 -4.31
CA SER A 74 -0.28 9.63 -3.07
C SER A 74 0.70 9.49 -1.90
N ARG A 75 1.70 8.60 -2.00
CA ARG A 75 2.68 8.37 -0.93
C ARG A 75 3.65 9.54 -0.81
N ALA A 76 4.24 9.67 0.38
CA ALA A 76 5.27 10.68 0.63
C ALA A 76 6.43 10.54 -0.36
N ALA A 77 6.89 11.67 -0.91
CA ALA A 77 7.96 11.71 -1.90
C ALA A 77 9.34 11.88 -1.23
N LEU A 78 9.96 10.77 -0.88
CA LEU A 78 11.24 10.73 -0.14
C LEU A 78 12.45 10.97 -1.05
N ARG A 79 13.64 11.07 -0.47
CA ARG A 79 14.85 11.54 -1.19
C ARG A 79 15.38 10.57 -2.26
N HIS A 80 15.33 9.26 -2.02
CA HIS A 80 15.74 8.25 -3.01
C HIS A 80 14.49 7.82 -3.76
N ARG A 81 14.49 7.86 -5.08
CA ARG A 81 13.31 7.65 -5.91
C ARG A 81 13.63 6.75 -7.10
N ALA A 82 12.69 5.89 -7.45
CA ALA A 82 12.69 5.11 -8.67
C ALA A 82 11.29 5.15 -9.30
N VAL A 83 11.23 4.94 -10.60
CA VAL A 83 9.96 4.84 -11.34
C VAL A 83 10.05 3.63 -12.26
N SER A 84 9.06 2.75 -12.18
CA SER A 84 8.85 1.73 -13.21
C SER A 84 7.78 2.21 -14.19
N LEU A 85 8.06 2.05 -15.48
CA LEU A 85 7.13 2.33 -16.58
C LEU A 85 6.54 1.03 -17.17
N GLY A 86 7.02 -0.14 -16.74
CA GLY A 86 6.62 -1.47 -17.22
C GLY A 86 5.77 -2.22 -16.20
N ALA A 87 5.50 -3.50 -16.43
CA ALA A 87 4.62 -4.35 -15.60
C ALA A 87 5.08 -4.57 -14.14
N GLY A 88 6.22 -4.01 -13.73
CA GLY A 88 6.75 -4.09 -12.37
C GLY A 88 8.16 -3.51 -12.30
N PHE A 89 8.81 -3.62 -11.15
CA PHE A 89 10.25 -3.41 -11.03
C PHE A 89 10.93 -4.77 -11.22
N GLU A 90 11.77 -4.89 -12.26
CA GLU A 90 12.65 -6.04 -12.50
C GLU A 90 13.97 -5.90 -11.75
#